data_AF-A0A2V8K258-F1
#
_entry.id   AF-A0A2V8K258-F1
#
_cell.length_a   1.000
_cell.length_b   1.000
_cell.length_c   1.000
_cell.angle_alpha   90.00
_cell.angle_beta   90.00
_cell.angle_gamma   90.00
#
_symmetry.space_group_name_H-M   'P 1'
#
loop_
_entity.id
_entity.type
_entity.pdbx_description
1 polymer ?
#
loop_
_entity_poly.entity_id
_entity_poly.type
_entity_poly.pdbx_seq_one_letter_code
_entity_poly.pdbx_strand_id
1 'polypeptide(L)' 'MPKSGEKNKEFGIYKNVCCDAEIVISVRATFPHCPNHPTHATTWSPLESGNHQIDENNATESDPAASLFMS' A
#
# COMPACT_ATOMS: atom_id res chain seq x y z
N MET A 1 -13.85 11.47 -2.11
CA MET A 1 -13.44 10.10 -2.45
C MET A 1 -13.78 9.85 -3.91
N PRO A 2 -12.80 9.61 -4.79
CA PRO A 2 -13.03 9.34 -6.21
C PRO A 2 -13.80 8.03 -6.43
N LYS A 3 -14.50 7.95 -7.57
CA LYS A 3 -15.23 6.75 -8.00
C LYS A 3 -14.60 6.11 -9.23
N SER A 4 -14.88 4.82 -9.43
CA SER A 4 -14.56 4.08 -10.66
C SER A 4 -14.99 4.87 -11.90
N GLY A 5 -14.10 5.01 -12.87
CA GLY A 5 -14.30 5.81 -14.09
C GLY A 5 -13.76 7.25 -14.01
N GLU A 6 -13.57 7.81 -12.81
CA GLU A 6 -12.96 9.13 -12.64
C GLU A 6 -11.44 9.06 -12.90
N LYS A 7 -10.86 10.19 -13.33
CA LYS A 7 -9.41 10.32 -13.50
C LYS A 7 -8.76 10.80 -12.22
N ASN A 8 -7.69 10.13 -11.84
CA ASN A 8 -6.87 10.52 -10.71
C ASN A 8 -6.09 11.82 -10.99
N LYS A 9 -5.96 12.67 -9.97
CA LYS A 9 -5.26 13.97 -10.08
C LYS A 9 -3.81 13.90 -9.63
N GLU A 10 -3.48 12.99 -8.72
CA GLU A 10 -2.18 12.94 -8.02
C GLU A 10 -1.76 11.49 -7.81
N PHE A 11 -0.49 11.15 -8.03
CA PHE A 11 -0.01 9.79 -7.79
C PHE A 11 -0.20 9.40 -6.31
N GLY A 12 -0.72 8.20 -6.05
CA GLY A 12 -0.90 7.73 -4.68
C GLY A 12 -1.43 6.30 -4.58
N ILE A 13 -1.52 5.85 -3.33
CA ILE A 13 -2.14 4.57 -2.97
C ILE A 13 -3.57 4.83 -2.51
N TYR A 14 -4.49 4.03 -3.03
CA TYR A 14 -5.92 4.14 -2.72
C TYR A 14 -6.46 2.79 -2.29
N LYS A 15 -7.37 2.80 -1.33
CA LYS A 15 -8.08 1.63 -0.83
C LYS A 15 -9.54 1.70 -1.22
N ASN A 16 -10.12 0.63 -1.74
CA ASN A 16 -11.56 0.61 -2.00
C ASN A 16 -12.36 0.42 -0.70
N VAL A 17 -13.54 1.04 -0.65
CA VAL A 17 -14.41 0.99 0.55
C VAL A 17 -15.08 -0.37 0.74
N CYS A 18 -15.29 -1.12 -0.35
CA CYS A 18 -16.07 -2.35 -0.32
C CYS A 18 -15.30 -3.59 0.11
N CYS A 19 -14.03 -3.71 -0.26
CA CYS A 19 -13.23 -4.91 -0.04
C CYS A 19 -11.89 -4.63 0.65
N ASP A 20 -11.63 -3.38 1.01
CA ASP A 20 -10.35 -2.96 1.59
C ASP A 20 -9.13 -3.26 0.70
N ALA A 21 -9.33 -3.41 -0.62
CA ALA A 21 -8.25 -3.69 -1.56
C ALA A 21 -7.51 -2.42 -1.95
N GLU A 22 -6.18 -2.51 -1.99
CA GLU A 22 -5.29 -1.39 -2.29
C GLU A 22 -4.82 -1.39 -3.74
N ILE A 23 -4.69 -0.20 -4.33
CA ILE A 23 -4.13 0.01 -5.66
C ILE A 23 -3.16 1.19 -5.63
N VAL A 24 -2.11 1.09 -6.44
CA VAL A 24 -1.28 2.23 -6.82
C VAL A 24 -1.86 2.81 -8.11
N ILE A 25 -2.19 4.10 -8.12
CA ILE A 25 -2.77 4.75 -9.30
C ILE A 25 -1.96 6.01 -9.65
N SER A 26 -1.56 6.09 -10.93
CA SER A 26 -0.78 7.21 -11.44
C SER A 26 -1.63 8.44 -11.74
N VAL A 27 -0.97 9.58 -11.91
CA VAL A 27 -1.62 10.82 -12.33
C VAL A 27 -2.35 10.58 -13.66
N ARG A 28 -3.60 11.03 -13.75
CA ARG A 28 -4.51 10.89 -14.92
C ARG A 28 -4.99 9.48 -15.22
N ALA A 29 -4.54 8.45 -14.50
CA ALA A 29 -5.10 7.11 -14.64
C ALA A 29 -6.55 7.07 -14.15
N THR A 30 -7.35 6.17 -14.72
CA THR A 30 -8.76 6.00 -14.37
C THR A 30 -8.89 5.03 -13.21
N PHE A 31 -9.71 5.38 -12.22
CA PHE A 31 -10.02 4.48 -11.11
C PHE A 31 -10.78 3.24 -11.65
N PRO A 32 -10.30 2.02 -11.38
CA PRO A 32 -10.97 0.81 -11.83
C PRO A 32 -12.21 0.49 -10.99
N HIS A 33 -13.03 -0.42 -11.51
CA HIS A 33 -14.01 -1.13 -10.69
C HIS A 33 -13.31 -2.14 -9.78
N CYS A 34 -13.90 -2.43 -8.63
CA CYS A 34 -13.46 -3.51 -7.76
C CYS A 34 -13.61 -4.86 -8.50
N PRO A 35 -12.57 -5.71 -8.55
CA PRO A 35 -12.63 -6.99 -9.26
C PRO A 35 -13.69 -7.95 -8.67
N ASN A 36 -14.00 -7.83 -7.39
CA ASN A 36 -15.05 -8.62 -6.73
C ASN A 36 -16.46 -8.11 -7.03
N HIS A 37 -16.59 -6.87 -7.50
CA HIS A 37 -17.86 -6.18 -7.74
C HIS A 37 -17.81 -5.39 -9.06
N PRO A 38 -17.59 -6.05 -10.22
CA PRO A 38 -17.29 -5.38 -11.48
C PRO A 38 -18.45 -4.53 -12.03
N THR A 39 -19.69 -4.83 -11.62
CA THR A 39 -20.90 -4.13 -12.06
C THR A 39 -21.27 -2.93 -11.20
N HIS A 40 -20.65 -2.78 -10.02
CA HIS A 40 -20.97 -1.72 -9.08
C HIS A 40 -19.95 -0.57 -9.15
N ALA A 41 -20.43 0.65 -8.99
CA ALA A 41 -19.54 1.80 -8.83
C ALA A 41 -18.67 1.60 -7.58
N THR A 42 -17.36 1.72 -7.74
CA THR A 42 -16.39 1.52 -6.64
C THR A 42 -15.92 2.86 -6.13
N THR A 43 -16.04 3.08 -4.83
CA THR A 43 -15.50 4.28 -4.16
C THR A 43 -14.10 3.98 -3.64
N TRP A 44 -13.17 4.88 -3.90
CA TRP A 44 -11.76 4.78 -3.49
C TRP A 44 -11.44 5.88 -2.46
N SER A 45 -10.76 5.48 -1.39
CA SER A 45 -10.23 6.37 -0.37
C SER A 45 -8.72 6.48 -0.56
N PRO A 46 -8.14 7.69 -0.65
CA PRO A 46 -6.70 7.82 -0.59
C PRO A 46 -6.24 7.27 0.76
N LEU A 47 -5.22 6.42 0.73
CA LEU A 47 -4.44 6.18 1.93
C LEU A 47 -3.54 7.39 2.04
N GLU A 48 -3.87 8.31 2.96
CA GLU A 48 -2.89 9.31 3.35
C GLU A 48 -1.63 8.54 3.73
N SER A 49 -0.50 8.92 3.15
CA SER A 49 0.81 8.51 3.61
C SER A 49 1.00 9.10 5.01
N GLY A 50 0.21 8.65 5.99
CA GLY A 50 0.58 8.73 7.38
C GLY A 50 1.91 8.05 7.43
N ASN A 51 2.96 8.85 7.66
CA ASN A 51 4.35 8.46 7.70
C ASN A 51 4.43 6.97 8.06
N HIS A 52 4.65 6.11 7.05
CA HIS A 52 5.19 4.81 7.36
C HIS A 52 6.57 5.19 7.90
N GLN A 53 6.66 5.36 9.22
CA GLN A 53 7.91 5.16 9.91
C GLN A 53 8.27 3.75 9.49
N ILE A 54 9.07 3.66 8.44
CA ILE A 54 10.09 2.64 8.40
C ILE A 54 10.80 2.81 9.74
N ASP A 55 10.39 2.01 10.72
CA ASP A 55 11.23 1.76 11.86
C ASP A 55 12.44 1.03 11.26
N GLU A 56 13.40 1.77 10.72
CA GLU A 56 14.72 1.30 10.28
C GLU A 56 15.57 0.89 11.50
N ASN A 57 14.94 0.28 12.51
CA ASN A 57 15.55 -0.22 13.72
C ASN A 57 14.85 -1.52 14.16
N ASN A 58 14.98 -2.56 13.35
CA ASN A 58 15.24 -3.86 13.95
C ASN A 58 16.42 -4.48 13.21
N ALA A 59 17.60 -4.18 13.75
CA ALA A 59 18.84 -4.80 13.34
C ALA A 59 18.65 -6.31 13.27
N THR A 60 19.13 -6.87 12.16
CA THR A 60 19.52 -8.26 12.08
C THR A 60 20.35 -8.59 13.32
N GLU A 61 19.78 -9.34 14.27
CA GLU A 61 20.57 -10.03 15.29
C GLU A 61 21.48 -11.01 14.53
N SER A 62 22.65 -10.50 14.17
CA SER A 62 23.78 -11.31 13.77
C SER A 62 24.32 -11.91 15.05
N ASP A 63 23.91 -13.15 15.30
CA ASP A 63 24.38 -14.08 16.32
C ASP A 63 25.90 -13.92 16.59
N PRO A 64 26.35 -13.47 17.77
CA PRO A 64 27.76 -13.40 18.10
C PRO A 64 28.16 -14.64 18.91
N ALA A 65 28.05 -15.84 18.33
CA ALA A 65 28.62 -17.04 18.93
C ALA A 65 29.20 -18.01 17.89
N ALA A 66 29.98 -17.48 16.94
CA ALA A 66 31.00 -18.28 16.29
C ALA A 66 32.04 -18.69 17.35
N SER A 67 32.04 -19.98 17.68
CA SER A 67 33.10 -20.71 18.38
C SER A 67 34.49 -20.43 17.79
N LEU A 68 35.50 -20.20 18.67
CA LEU A 68 36.98 -20.41 18.59
C LEU A 68 37.65 -19.26 19.37
N PHE A 69 38.45 -19.41 20.43
CA PHE A 69 39.37 -20.46 20.87
C PHE A 69 39.36 -20.52 22.41
N MET A 70 39.26 -21.73 22.99
CA MET A 70 39.83 -22.00 24.31
C MET A 70 41.27 -22.49 24.10
N SER A 71 42.23 -21.80 24.68
CA SER A 71 43.59 -22.31 24.96
C SER A 71 44.11 -21.61 26.20
#